data_AF-A0A0E3LRB9-F1
#
_entry.id   AF-A0A0E3LRB9-F1
#
_cell.length_a   1.000
_cell.length_b   1.000
_cell.length_c   1.000
_cell.angle_alpha   90.00
_cell.angle_beta   90.00
_cell.angle_gamma   90.00
#
_symmetry.space_group_name_H-M   'P 1'
#
loop_
_entity.id
_entity.type
_entity.pdbx_description
1 polymer ?
#
loop_
_entity_poly.entity_id
_entity_poly.type
_entity_poly.pdbx_seq_one_letter_code
_entity_poly.pdbx_strand_id
1 'polypeptide(L)'
;MNGILYVVMSGCTWKNVPRRYGSKSTVHRFHPYLFEHSIYQKIFNELLNKGYDLDKIDISHCFTDTKDIPAKKWEKPIKMDTKK
;
A
#
# COMPACT_ATOMS: atom_id res chain seq x y z
N MET A 1 0.29 -9.16 16.76
CA MET A 1 -0.18 -8.82 15.40
C MET A 1 -0.82 -7.44 15.30
N ASN A 2 -1.70 -7.06 16.23
CA ASN A 2 -2.44 -5.79 16.22
C ASN A 2 -1.58 -4.51 16.04
N GLY A 3 -0.36 -4.48 16.60
CA GLY A 3 0.53 -3.33 16.44
C GLY A 3 1.02 -3.12 15.01
N ILE A 4 1.21 -4.19 14.23
CA ILE A 4 1.62 -4.08 12.84
C ILE A 4 0.45 -3.57 11.99
N LEU A 5 -0.75 -4.11 12.19
CA LEU A 5 -1.94 -3.65 11.49
C LEU A 5 -2.21 -2.16 11.78
N TYR A 6 -2.01 -1.73 13.03
CA TYR A 6 -2.11 -0.31 13.39
C TYR A 6 -1.11 0.56 12.61
N VAL A 7 0.16 0.14 12.51
CA VAL A 7 1.19 0.87 11.73
C VAL A 7 0.79 0.96 10.25
N VAL A 8 0.33 -0.15 9.66
CA VAL A 8 -0.07 -0.19 8.24
C VAL A 8 -1.29 0.68 7.98
N MET A 9 -2.30 0.65 8.85
CA MET A 9 -3.52 1.46 8.68
C MET A 9 -3.30 2.94 8.94
N SER A 10 -2.46 3.30 9.91
CA SER A 10 -2.24 4.70 10.30
C SER A 10 -1.07 5.38 9.58
N GLY A 11 -0.16 4.60 8.99
CA GLY A 11 1.09 5.11 8.44
C GLY A 11 2.05 5.67 9.50
N CYS A 12 1.79 5.44 10.79
CA CYS A 12 2.62 6.01 11.86
C CYS A 12 3.99 5.31 11.94
N THR A 13 5.01 6.03 12.42
CA THR A 13 6.31 5.41 12.68
C THR A 13 6.23 4.36 13.79
N TRP A 14 7.13 3.37 13.79
CA TRP A 14 7.20 2.32 14.83
C TRP A 14 7.30 2.87 16.26
N LYS A 15 7.95 4.03 16.43
CA LYS A 15 8.10 4.71 17.72
C LYS A 15 6.76 5.21 18.27
N ASN A 16 5.81 5.52 17.40
CA ASN A 16 4.51 6.09 17.74
C ASN A 16 3.43 5.02 17.94
N VAL A 17 3.79 3.73 17.88
CA VAL A 17 2.84 2.64 18.12
C VAL A 17 2.35 2.71 19.57
N PRO A 18 1.03 2.80 19.80
CA PRO A 18 0.48 2.80 21.15
C PRO A 18 0.88 1.53 21.91
N ARG A 19 1.27 1.70 23.17
CA ARG A 19 1.76 0.59 24.01
C ARG A 19 0.72 -0.52 24.23
N ARG A 20 -0.58 -0.21 24.10
CA ARG A 20 -1.68 -1.19 24.10
C ARG A 20 -1.55 -2.27 23.02
N TYR A 21 -0.81 -2.01 21.95
CA TYR A 21 -0.57 -2.96 20.87
C TYR A 21 0.77 -3.70 20.95
N GLY A 22 1.50 -3.50 22.05
CA GLY A 22 2.81 -4.09 22.31
C GLY A 22 3.94 -3.08 22.30
N SER A 23 5.15 -3.55 22.62
CA SER A 23 6.34 -2.71 22.55
C SER A 23 6.75 -2.45 21.10
N LYS A 24 7.29 -1.26 20.81
CA LYS A 24 7.79 -0.90 19.47
C LYS A 24 8.78 -1.94 18.93
N SER A 25 9.65 -2.48 19.78
CA SER A 25 10.69 -3.43 19.39
C SER A 25 10.10 -4.78 19.02
N THR A 26 9.09 -5.24 19.76
CA THR A 26 8.38 -6.48 19.47
C THR A 26 7.63 -6.38 18.14
N VAL A 27 6.93 -5.26 17.92
CA VAL A 27 6.16 -5.01 16.69
C VAL A 27 7.10 -4.96 15.48
N HIS A 28 8.24 -4.27 15.61
CA HIS A 28 9.24 -4.20 14.54
C HIS A 28 9.88 -5.57 14.25
N ARG A 29 10.29 -6.33 15.27
CA ARG A 29 10.91 -7.66 15.07
C ARG A 29 9.94 -8.68 14.46
N PHE A 30 8.65 -8.51 14.68
CA PHE A 30 7.62 -9.40 14.14
C PHE A 30 7.28 -9.09 12.67
N HIS A 31 7.62 -7.90 12.15
CA HIS A 31 7.32 -7.52 10.77
C HIS A 31 8.04 -8.37 9.72
N PRO A 32 9.37 -8.63 9.80
CA PRO A 32 10.06 -9.52 8.87
C PRO A 32 9.46 -10.93 8.85
N TYR A 33 9.11 -11.47 10.02
CA TYR A 33 8.45 -12.78 10.12
C TYR A 33 7.14 -12.82 9.32
N LEU A 34 6.29 -11.79 9.43
CA LEU A 34 5.05 -11.74 8.64
C LEU A 34 5.31 -11.64 7.13
N PHE A 35 6.38 -10.95 6.74
CA PHE A 35 6.78 -10.81 5.35
C PHE A 35 7.32 -12.12 4.77
N GLU A 36 8.27 -12.77 5.46
CA GLU A 36 8.90 -14.03 5.05
C GLU A 36 7.89 -15.17 4.91
N HIS A 37 6.86 -15.18 5.76
CA HIS A 37 5.80 -16.19 5.71
C HIS A 37 4.62 -15.84 4.80
N SER A 38 4.73 -14.77 3.99
CA SER A 38 3.68 -14.26 3.10
C SER A 38 2.32 -14.07 3.80
N ILE A 39 2.35 -13.75 5.10
CA ILE A 39 1.14 -13.66 5.92
C ILE A 39 0.31 -12.45 5.50
N TYR A 40 0.95 -11.36 5.03
CA TYR A 40 0.25 -10.21 4.47
C TYR A 40 -0.66 -10.56 3.30
N GLN A 41 -0.20 -11.40 2.38
CA GLN A 41 -1.00 -11.85 1.23
C GLN A 41 -2.19 -12.69 1.69
N LYS A 42 -1.99 -13.57 2.68
CA LYS A 42 -3.06 -14.41 3.23
C LYS A 42 -4.16 -13.56 3.87
N ILE A 43 -3.77 -12.60 4.72
CA ILE A 43 -4.73 -11.66 5.35
C ILE A 43 -5.48 -10.87 4.29
N PHE A 44 -4.77 -10.34 3.29
CA PHE A 44 -5.38 -9.56 2.23
C PHE A 44 -6.41 -10.39 1.46
N ASN A 45 -6.07 -11.61 1.06
CA ASN A 45 -6.99 -12.49 0.34
C ASN A 45 -8.21 -12.90 1.19
N GLU A 46 -8.02 -13.18 2.49
CA GLU A 46 -9.14 -13.45 3.39
C GLU A 46 -10.08 -12.25 3.55
N LEU A 47 -9.53 -11.04 3.69
CA LEU A 47 -10.31 -9.82 3.78
C LEU A 47 -11.04 -9.52 2.46
N LEU A 48 -10.38 -9.76 1.32
CA LEU A 48 -10.95 -9.59 0.00
C LEU A 48 -12.13 -10.54 -0.20
N ASN A 49 -11.96 -11.83 0.12
CA ASN A 49 -13.03 -12.83 0.02
C ASN A 49 -14.22 -12.48 0.92
N LYS A 50 -13.97 -12.09 2.17
CA LYS A 50 -15.04 -11.59 3.05
C LYS A 50 -15.71 -10.33 2.51
N GLY A 51 -14.96 -9.47 1.83
CA GLY A 51 -15.49 -8.29 1.17
C GLY A 51 -16.48 -8.63 0.06
N TYR A 52 -16.21 -9.69 -0.71
CA TYR A 52 -17.16 -10.22 -1.70
C TYR A 52 -18.39 -10.83 -1.05
N ASP A 53 -18.21 -11.69 -0.05
CA ASP A 53 -19.33 -12.35 0.64
C ASP A 53 -20.29 -11.35 1.29
N LEU A 54 -19.75 -10.20 1.73
CA LEU A 54 -20.51 -9.13 2.37
C LEU A 54 -20.98 -8.03 1.41
N ASP A 55 -20.76 -8.19 0.11
CA ASP A 55 -21.08 -7.19 -0.94
C ASP A 55 -20.52 -5.79 -0.61
N LYS A 56 -19.33 -5.77 0.00
CA LYS A 56 -18.61 -4.54 0.39
C LYS A 56 -17.61 -4.09 -0.67
N ILE A 57 -17.27 -4.97 -1.60
CA ILE A 57 -16.31 -4.73 -2.67
C ILE A 57 -16.95 -5.18 -3.97
N ASP A 58 -17.27 -4.23 -4.85
CA ASP A 58 -17.63 -4.51 -6.23
C ASP A 58 -16.42 -4.24 -7.13
N ILE A 59 -15.88 -5.31 -7.73
CA ILE A 59 -14.77 -5.24 -8.70
C ILE A 59 -15.25 -5.26 -10.15
N SER A 60 -16.56 -5.23 -10.40
CA SER A 60 -17.12 -5.17 -11.76
C SER A 60 -16.55 -3.99 -12.56
N HIS A 61 -16.17 -2.92 -11.85
CA HIS A 61 -15.47 -1.75 -12.37
C HIS A 61 -14.15 -1.48 -11.63
N CYS A 62 -13.20 -2.42 -11.70
CA CYS A 62 -11.84 -2.18 -11.24
C CYS A 62 -10.93 -1.80 -12.43
N PHE A 63 -10.42 -0.57 -12.44
CA PHE A 63 -9.41 -0.13 -13.39
C PHE A 63 -8.02 -0.37 -12.80
N THR A 64 -7.23 -1.25 -13.41
CA THR A 64 -5.81 -1.40 -13.07
C THR A 64 -5.09 -0.13 -13.50
N ASP A 65 -4.59 0.65 -12.54
CA ASP A 65 -3.88 1.89 -12.84
C ASP A 65 -2.62 1.62 -13.66
N THR A 66 -2.58 2.20 -14.86
CA THR A 66 -1.42 2.75 -15.57
C THR A 66 -0.08 1.99 -15.44
N LYS A 67 -0.10 0.66 -15.53
CA LYS A 67 1.12 -0.11 -15.85
C LYS A 67 1.39 -0.10 -17.35
N ASP A 68 0.32 0.01 -18.13
CA ASP A 68 0.36 -0.13 -19.60
C ASP A 68 0.28 1.21 -20.35
N ILE A 69 0.12 2.34 -19.66
CA ILE A 69 0.18 3.65 -20.32
C ILE A 69 1.66 4.04 -20.40
N PRO A 70 2.28 4.08 -21.60
CA PRO A 70 3.64 4.53 -21.74
C PRO A 70 3.75 5.97 -21.23
N ALA A 71 4.78 6.24 -20.42
CA ALA A 71 5.01 7.57 -19.88
C ALA A 71 5.06 8.60 -21.02
N LYS A 72 4.30 9.70 -20.90
CA LYS A 72 4.32 10.78 -21.87
C LYS A 72 5.73 11.38 -21.92
N LYS A 73 6.47 11.09 -23.01
CA LYS A 73 7.81 11.62 -23.23
C LYS A 73 7.71 13.14 -23.35
N TRP A 74 8.43 13.87 -22.49
CA TRP A 74 8.47 15.33 -22.54
C TRP A 74 9.19 15.75 -23.82
N GLU A 75 8.46 16.22 -24.82
CA GLU A 75 9.07 16.90 -25.97
C GLU A 75 9.64 18.23 -25.47
N LYS A 76 10.93 18.46 -25.74
CA LYS A 76 11.58 19.72 -25.34
C LYS A 76 10.88 20.87 -26.08
N PRO A 77 10.54 21.98 -25.39
CA PRO A 77 9.93 23.11 -26.06
C PRO A 77 10.87 23.61 -27.16
N ILE A 78 10.34 23.68 -28.38
CA ILE A 78 10.96 24.30 -29.54
C ILE A 78 11.29 25.75 -29.16
N LYS A 79 12.58 26.08 -29.09
CA LYS A 79 13.02 27.47 -28.91
C LYS A 79 12.68 28.22 -30.19
N MET A 80 11.70 29.11 -30.11
CA MET A 80 11.45 30.07 -31.19
C MET A 80 12.44 31.21 -31.03
N ASP A 81 13.51 31.19 -31.83
CA ASP A 81 14.43 32.31 -31.94
C ASP A 81 13.69 33.50 -32.56
N THR A 82 13.34 34.49 -31.74
CA THR A 82 12.75 35.74 -32.21
C THR A 82 13.89 36.59 -32.74
N LYS A 83 13.99 36.70 -34.07
CA LYS A 83 14.95 37.56 -34.77
C LYS A 83 14.59 39.03 -34.49
N LYS A 84 15.56 39.77 -33.95
CA LYS A 84 15.50 41.21 -33.66
C LYS A 84 15.69 42.04 -34.93
#